data_AF-A0A165DUK6-F1
#
_entry.id   AF-A0A165DUK6-F1
#
_cell.length_a   1.000
_cell.length_b   1.000
_cell.length_c   1.000
_cell.angle_alpha   90.00
_cell.angle_beta   90.00
_cell.angle_gamma   90.00
#
_symmetry.space_group_name_H-M   'P 1'
#
loop_
_entity.id
_entity.type
_entity.pdbx_description
1 polymer ?
#
loop_
_entity_poly.entity_id
_entity_poly.type
_entity_poly.pdbx_seq_one_letter_code
_entity_poly.pdbx_strand_id
1 'polypeptide(L)'
;MRTSSPYPHVVVHYEGWDDITLLDVDIVPALRYGPTKTLRVITDEALLIVWYALDLDDPNYTIYHTWGYNITSLHIERADTPNLAVETKYLFYALAKLPSLVELTISVNRLPHIAPVTETATIPFHLARLNLNPVFCGWPRLVAQSTGTLRELVLHGARATALEDGAFLTTDESKAYSASLRSVRHLRLSNVFDPAIVRGCPSLRTLDLNCVEPPMRGSNLSGVITCLDVASRPLQNLVIGLHPLQPDFALVKVFDLLPLRLIAVAGLRSVTIQPCRERLPRFQDVLEDGGRRARDVLQNFCREHRISLSLH
;
A
#
# COMPACT_ATOMS: atom_id res chain seq x y z
N MET A 1 21.45 17.73 21.66
CA MET A 1 21.52 16.82 20.50
C MET A 1 20.28 17.08 19.65
N ARG A 2 20.45 17.60 18.42
CA ARG A 2 19.33 17.91 17.52
C ARG A 2 18.82 16.61 16.91
N THR A 3 17.58 16.26 17.23
CA THR A 3 16.82 15.22 16.54
C THR A 3 16.51 15.72 15.13
N SER A 4 17.23 15.22 14.12
CA SER A 4 16.91 15.46 12.72
C SER A 4 15.54 14.86 12.43
N SER A 5 14.63 15.68 11.90
CA SER A 5 13.30 15.26 11.46
C SER A 5 13.41 14.11 10.45
N PRO A 6 12.61 13.03 10.59
CA PRO A 6 12.53 11.97 9.57
C PRO A 6 11.73 12.40 8.33
N TYR A 7 11.19 13.62 8.32
CA TYR A 7 10.41 14.13 7.20
C TYR A 7 11.31 14.79 6.14
N PRO A 8 11.08 14.50 4.86
CA PRO A 8 11.82 15.10 3.76
C PRO A 8 11.66 16.61 3.78
N HIS A 9 12.77 17.32 3.69
CA HIS A 9 12.81 18.78 3.86
C HIS A 9 12.48 19.55 2.58
N VAL A 10 12.43 18.86 1.44
CA VAL A 10 12.07 19.42 0.14
C VAL A 10 11.09 18.46 -0.51
N VAL A 11 9.97 18.99 -1.00
CA VAL A 11 8.98 18.27 -1.82
C VAL A 11 9.07 18.86 -3.21
N VAL A 12 9.33 18.02 -4.21
CA VAL A 12 9.32 18.44 -5.62
C VAL A 12 8.14 17.77 -6.30
N HIS A 13 7.34 18.58 -6.98
CA HIS A 13 6.25 18.13 -7.83
C HIS A 13 6.64 18.39 -9.28
N TYR A 14 6.52 17.39 -10.15
CA TYR A 14 6.77 17.56 -11.58
C TYR A 14 5.48 17.39 -12.35
N GLU A 15 5.17 18.36 -13.20
CA GLU A 15 4.04 18.30 -14.15
C GLU A 15 4.54 18.21 -15.60
N GLY A 16 5.81 18.53 -15.87
CA GLY A 16 6.40 18.46 -17.20
C GLY A 16 7.93 18.38 -17.25
N TRP A 17 8.47 18.37 -18.48
CA TRP A 17 9.92 18.22 -18.75
C TRP A 17 10.75 19.42 -18.31
N ASP A 18 10.19 20.63 -18.43
CA ASP A 18 10.85 21.88 -18.02
C ASP A 18 11.18 21.88 -16.50
N ASP A 19 10.35 21.20 -15.70
CA ASP A 19 10.56 21.08 -14.25
C ASP A 19 11.77 20.19 -13.88
N ILE A 20 12.19 19.29 -14.78
CA ILE A 20 13.37 18.42 -14.58
C ILE A 20 14.65 19.27 -14.64
N THR A 21 14.71 20.23 -15.57
CA THR A 21 15.88 21.09 -15.73
C THR A 21 16.09 22.01 -14.51
N LEU A 22 15.01 22.48 -13.90
CA LEU A 22 15.01 23.21 -12.62
C LEU A 22 15.55 22.36 -11.46
N LEU A 23 15.27 21.05 -11.45
CA LEU A 23 15.83 20.16 -10.43
C LEU A 23 17.35 20.06 -10.53
N ASP A 24 17.88 19.78 -11.72
CA ASP A 24 19.30 19.55 -11.94
C ASP A 24 20.13 20.82 -11.70
N VAL A 25 19.58 21.99 -12.03
CA VAL A 25 20.31 23.27 -11.94
C VAL A 25 20.20 23.91 -10.56
N ASP A 26 19.03 23.88 -9.90
CA ASP A 26 18.81 24.66 -8.67
C ASP A 26 18.70 23.80 -7.41
N ILE A 27 17.96 22.69 -7.48
CA ILE A 27 17.64 21.88 -6.30
C ILE A 27 18.80 20.92 -5.97
N VAL A 28 19.42 20.30 -6.97
CA VAL A 28 20.52 19.35 -6.77
C VAL A 28 21.75 20.00 -6.14
N PRO A 29 22.22 21.19 -6.56
CA PRO A 29 23.30 21.89 -5.86
C PRO A 29 22.90 22.28 -4.44
N ALA A 30 21.68 22.75 -4.22
CA ALA A 30 21.19 23.09 -2.87
C ALA A 30 21.11 21.87 -1.93
N LEU A 31 20.83 20.66 -2.45
CA LEU A 31 20.85 19.41 -1.67
C LEU A 31 22.27 18.87 -1.45
N ARG A 32 23.17 19.04 -2.43
CA ARG A 32 24.57 18.58 -2.34
C ARG A 32 25.40 19.46 -1.38
N TYR A 33 25.11 20.75 -1.31
CA TYR A 33 25.88 21.73 -0.54
C TYR A 33 25.11 22.34 0.65
N GLY A 34 23.81 22.10 0.76
CA GLY A 34 22.95 22.57 1.85
C GLY A 34 22.80 21.59 3.03
N PRO A 35 22.12 22.00 4.11
CA PRO A 35 21.96 21.19 5.32
C PRO A 35 20.94 20.05 5.19
N THR A 36 20.16 20.02 4.10
CA THR A 36 19.05 19.09 3.86
C THR A 36 19.50 17.84 3.13
N LYS A 37 19.22 16.66 3.72
CA LYS A 37 19.74 15.36 3.27
C LYS A 37 18.71 14.42 2.64
N THR A 38 17.43 14.79 2.62
CA THR A 38 16.34 13.90 2.24
C THR A 38 15.29 14.62 1.37
N LEU A 39 15.00 14.02 0.21
CA LEU A 39 14.10 14.52 -0.81
C LEU A 39 12.85 13.65 -0.90
N ARG A 40 11.68 14.29 -0.97
CA ARG A 40 10.44 13.67 -1.42
C ARG A 40 10.14 14.11 -2.83
N VAL A 41 10.02 13.14 -3.70
CA VAL A 41 9.65 13.36 -5.09
C VAL A 41 8.20 12.93 -5.27
N ILE A 42 7.38 13.83 -5.81
CA ILE A 42 6.06 13.54 -6.36
C ILE A 42 6.18 13.74 -7.86
N THR A 43 5.98 12.67 -8.62
CA THR A 43 6.26 12.64 -10.06
C THR A 43 5.07 12.07 -10.80
N ASP A 44 4.78 12.64 -11.97
CA ASP A 44 3.87 12.03 -12.94
C ASP A 44 4.47 10.73 -13.52
N GLU A 45 3.61 9.76 -13.85
CA GLU A 45 3.91 8.61 -14.72
C GLU A 45 4.56 9.05 -16.04
N ALA A 46 4.25 10.26 -16.53
CA ALA A 46 4.92 10.87 -17.68
C ALA A 46 6.45 10.97 -17.52
N LEU A 47 6.99 10.98 -16.31
CA LEU A 47 8.43 10.89 -16.11
C LEU A 47 8.95 9.47 -16.25
N LEU A 48 8.20 8.42 -15.90
CA LEU A 48 8.57 7.04 -16.29
C LEU A 48 8.65 6.87 -17.82
N ILE A 49 7.94 7.71 -18.58
CA ILE A 49 8.02 7.78 -20.05
C ILE A 49 9.29 8.50 -20.50
N VAL A 50 9.72 9.56 -19.80
CA VAL A 50 11.02 10.23 -20.07
C VAL A 50 12.19 9.27 -19.87
N TRP A 51 12.06 8.32 -18.94
CA TRP A 51 13.04 7.23 -18.80
C TRP A 51 13.08 6.30 -20.00
N TYR A 52 11.93 6.11 -20.66
CA TYR A 52 11.79 5.28 -21.86
C TYR A 52 12.28 6.00 -23.11
N ALA A 53 12.08 7.33 -23.18
CA ALA A 53 12.36 8.13 -24.36
C ALA A 53 13.81 8.61 -24.49
N LEU A 54 14.58 8.67 -23.40
CA LEU A 54 15.91 9.28 -23.41
C LEU A 54 17.07 8.33 -23.71
N ASP A 55 16.94 7.01 -23.54
CA ASP A 55 17.93 6.07 -24.13
C ASP A 55 17.48 4.61 -24.02
N LEU A 56 17.18 3.98 -25.16
CA LEU A 56 17.02 2.52 -25.24
C LEU A 56 18.37 1.80 -25.15
N ASP A 57 19.49 2.52 -25.27
CA ASP A 57 20.85 1.95 -25.38
C ASP A 57 21.63 1.91 -24.06
N ASP A 58 21.30 2.75 -23.05
CA ASP A 58 21.87 2.63 -21.70
C ASP A 58 20.78 2.62 -20.59
N PRO A 59 20.35 1.43 -20.11
CA PRO A 59 19.41 1.31 -19.00
C PRO A 59 19.95 1.86 -17.66
N ASN A 60 21.21 2.31 -17.60
CA ASN A 60 21.79 2.96 -16.42
C ASN A 60 21.62 4.47 -16.40
N TYR A 61 21.30 5.10 -17.54
CA TYR A 61 21.11 6.54 -17.62
C TYR A 61 19.68 6.91 -17.21
N THR A 62 19.49 7.04 -15.90
CA THR A 62 18.22 7.46 -15.30
C THR A 62 18.37 8.89 -14.81
N ILE A 63 17.31 9.72 -14.81
CA ILE A 63 17.41 11.06 -14.21
C ILE A 63 17.99 10.99 -12.78
N TYR A 64 17.72 9.89 -12.06
CA TYR A 64 18.14 9.62 -10.69
C TYR A 64 19.60 9.20 -10.49
N HIS A 65 20.36 8.91 -11.56
CA HIS A 65 21.71 8.36 -11.43
C HIS A 65 22.67 9.27 -10.62
N THR A 66 22.43 10.58 -10.64
CA THR A 66 23.27 11.58 -9.96
C THR A 66 22.83 11.87 -8.52
N TRP A 67 21.56 11.65 -8.16
CA TRP A 67 20.97 12.13 -6.90
C TRP A 67 20.11 11.10 -6.15
N GLY A 68 20.00 9.86 -6.63
CA GLY A 68 19.20 8.82 -5.99
C GLY A 68 19.58 8.49 -4.53
N TYR A 69 20.80 8.82 -4.10
CA TYR A 69 21.24 8.72 -2.70
C TYR A 69 20.57 9.73 -1.75
N ASN A 70 19.92 10.78 -2.27
CA ASN A 70 19.24 11.78 -1.44
C ASN A 70 17.72 11.58 -1.40
N ILE A 71 17.17 10.67 -2.21
CA ILE A 71 15.73 10.43 -2.27
C ILE A 71 15.36 9.36 -1.26
N THR A 72 14.57 9.75 -0.27
CA THR A 72 14.08 8.82 0.75
C THR A 72 12.60 8.52 0.61
N SER A 73 11.86 9.33 -0.15
CA SER A 73 10.43 9.15 -0.40
C SER A 73 10.13 9.43 -1.87
N LEU A 74 9.56 8.44 -2.57
CA LEU A 74 9.14 8.56 -3.96
C LEU A 74 7.64 8.27 -4.06
N HIS A 75 6.93 9.20 -4.69
CA HIS A 75 5.51 9.13 -4.94
C HIS A 75 5.28 9.27 -6.44
N ILE A 76 4.81 8.21 -7.08
CA ILE A 76 4.48 8.19 -8.50
C ILE A 76 2.96 8.28 -8.60
N GLU A 77 2.46 9.38 -9.14
CA GLU A 77 1.04 9.61 -9.44
C GLU A 77 0.86 9.69 -10.95
N ARG A 78 -0.34 9.44 -11.46
CA ARG A 78 -0.66 9.65 -12.87
C ARG A 78 -1.58 10.86 -13.01
N ALA A 79 -1.20 11.86 -13.81
CA ALA A 79 -2.18 12.79 -14.37
C ALA A 79 -2.88 12.15 -15.57
N ASP A 80 -4.14 12.52 -15.83
CA ASP A 80 -5.17 11.96 -16.73
C ASP A 80 -4.79 11.65 -18.21
N THR A 81 -3.52 11.47 -18.55
CA THR A 81 -3.02 11.15 -19.88
C THR A 81 -3.34 9.71 -20.30
N PRO A 82 -3.66 9.44 -21.59
CA PRO A 82 -4.10 8.12 -22.04
C PRO A 82 -2.91 7.16 -22.28
N ASN A 83 -3.07 5.92 -21.84
CA ASN A 83 -2.41 4.69 -22.33
C ASN A 83 -1.00 4.81 -22.91
N LEU A 84 0.01 5.18 -22.11
CA LEU A 84 1.38 4.77 -22.42
C LEU A 84 1.69 3.44 -21.73
N ALA A 85 2.08 2.46 -22.54
CA ALA A 85 2.44 1.12 -22.11
C ALA A 85 3.91 1.12 -21.62
N VAL A 86 4.15 1.61 -20.42
CA VAL A 86 5.47 1.47 -19.77
C VAL A 86 5.64 0.01 -19.35
N GLU A 87 6.67 -0.67 -19.86
CA GLU A 87 7.02 -2.00 -19.36
C GLU A 87 7.51 -1.90 -17.91
N THR A 88 6.83 -2.59 -17.00
CA THR A 88 7.11 -2.55 -15.56
C THR A 88 8.53 -3.00 -15.18
N LYS A 89 9.28 -3.68 -16.07
CA LYS A 89 10.70 -4.01 -15.83
C LYS A 89 11.56 -2.74 -15.67
N TYR A 90 11.26 -1.66 -16.39
CA TYR A 90 12.01 -0.40 -16.33
C TYR A 90 11.82 0.31 -14.99
N LEU A 91 10.67 0.10 -14.33
CA LEU A 91 10.46 0.54 -12.95
C LEU A 91 11.46 -0.14 -11.97
N PHE A 92 11.95 -1.35 -12.25
CA PHE A 92 12.96 -1.96 -11.38
C PHE A 92 14.34 -1.37 -11.61
N TYR A 93 14.74 -1.13 -12.87
CA TYR A 93 15.98 -0.41 -13.19
C TYR A 93 15.99 0.99 -12.57
N ALA A 94 14.81 1.61 -12.55
CA ALA A 94 14.56 2.86 -11.87
C ALA A 94 14.86 2.88 -10.40
N LEU A 95 14.14 2.01 -9.71
CA LEU A 95 14.23 1.84 -8.28
C LEU A 95 15.65 1.41 -7.87
N ALA A 96 16.37 0.68 -8.72
CA ALA A 96 17.77 0.30 -8.48
C ALA A 96 18.74 1.49 -8.37
N LYS A 97 18.39 2.67 -8.91
CA LYS A 97 19.21 3.88 -8.78
C LYS A 97 18.88 4.69 -7.53
N LEU A 98 17.97 4.22 -6.66
CA LEU A 98 17.50 4.93 -5.47
C LEU A 98 17.88 4.21 -4.16
N PRO A 99 19.16 4.02 -3.84
CA PRO A 99 19.60 3.20 -2.71
C PRO A 99 19.15 3.70 -1.33
N SER A 100 18.78 4.97 -1.22
CA SER A 100 18.34 5.58 0.03
C SER A 100 16.82 5.62 0.20
N LEU A 101 16.07 5.00 -0.71
CA LEU A 101 14.61 5.01 -0.69
C LEU A 101 14.06 4.25 0.52
N VAL A 102 13.18 4.90 1.29
CA VAL A 102 12.54 4.35 2.50
C VAL A 102 11.04 4.27 2.33
N GLU A 103 10.44 5.17 1.55
CA GLU A 103 9.01 5.18 1.25
C GLU A 103 8.79 5.16 -0.25
N LEU A 104 7.96 4.24 -0.71
CA LEU A 104 7.54 4.16 -2.11
C LEU A 104 6.03 4.11 -2.19
N THR A 105 5.44 5.05 -2.93
CA THR A 105 4.04 5.00 -3.34
C THR A 105 3.96 5.00 -4.86
N ILE A 106 3.17 4.09 -5.42
CA ILE A 106 2.84 4.06 -6.84
C ILE A 106 1.33 4.05 -6.97
N SER A 107 0.77 5.14 -7.46
CA SER A 107 -0.66 5.38 -7.65
C SER A 107 -0.93 5.76 -9.11
N VAL A 108 -1.04 4.75 -9.97
CA VAL A 108 -1.25 4.92 -11.42
C VAL A 108 -2.50 4.16 -11.86
N ASN A 109 -3.01 4.41 -13.07
CA ASN A 109 -4.23 3.73 -13.52
C ASN A 109 -4.04 2.22 -13.74
N ARG A 110 -2.89 1.82 -14.30
CA ARG A 110 -2.55 0.42 -14.58
C ARG A 110 -1.04 0.26 -14.71
N LEU A 111 -0.49 -0.71 -13.99
CA LEU A 111 0.86 -1.23 -14.25
C LEU A 111 0.75 -2.58 -14.96
N PRO A 112 1.43 -2.79 -16.10
CA PRO A 112 1.51 -4.10 -16.72
C PRO A 112 2.07 -5.15 -15.77
N HIS A 113 1.56 -6.37 -15.86
CA HIS A 113 2.14 -7.50 -15.14
C HIS A 113 3.50 -7.84 -15.75
N ILE A 114 4.48 -8.12 -14.89
CA ILE A 114 5.76 -8.71 -15.30
C ILE A 114 5.56 -10.23 -15.40
N ALA A 115 6.24 -10.91 -16.33
CA ALA A 115 6.26 -12.37 -16.35
C ALA A 115 7.22 -12.91 -15.28
N PRO A 116 6.95 -14.08 -14.65
CA PRO A 116 7.83 -14.64 -13.60
C PRO A 116 9.30 -14.73 -14.01
N VAL A 117 9.56 -15.08 -15.28
CA VAL A 117 10.90 -15.27 -15.85
C VAL A 117 11.61 -13.98 -16.23
N THR A 118 10.94 -12.82 -16.15
CA THR A 118 11.56 -11.55 -16.52
C THR A 118 12.58 -11.15 -15.46
N GLU A 119 13.84 -11.01 -15.88
CA GLU A 119 14.89 -10.44 -15.03
C GLU A 119 14.63 -8.95 -14.77
N THR A 120 14.81 -8.54 -13.52
CA THR A 120 14.66 -7.17 -13.05
C THR A 120 15.92 -6.74 -12.33
N ALA A 121 16.26 -5.45 -12.37
CA ALA A 121 17.41 -4.94 -11.65
C ALA A 121 17.34 -5.24 -10.14
N THR A 122 18.50 -5.48 -9.53
CA THR A 122 18.61 -5.66 -8.08
C THR A 122 18.29 -4.34 -7.37
N ILE A 123 17.34 -4.40 -6.44
CA ILE A 123 16.92 -3.24 -5.66
C ILE A 123 17.83 -3.12 -4.42
N PRO A 124 18.56 -1.99 -4.25
CA PRO A 124 19.52 -1.81 -3.15
C PRO A 124 18.91 -1.22 -1.87
N PHE A 125 17.64 -0.81 -1.90
CA PHE A 125 17.01 -0.11 -0.79
C PHE A 125 16.23 -1.03 0.15
N HIS A 126 15.92 -0.50 1.34
CA HIS A 126 15.13 -1.16 2.37
C HIS A 126 13.95 -0.28 2.76
N LEU A 127 12.76 -0.59 2.25
CA LEU A 127 11.57 0.22 2.49
C LEU A 127 11.09 0.06 3.94
N ALA A 128 10.62 1.16 4.51
CA ALA A 128 9.77 1.18 5.70
C ALA A 128 8.28 1.23 5.34
N ARG A 129 7.94 1.81 4.17
CA ARG A 129 6.56 1.94 3.69
C ARG A 129 6.48 1.63 2.19
N LEU A 130 5.52 0.80 1.82
CA LEU A 130 5.15 0.53 0.43
C LEU A 130 3.65 0.73 0.25
N ASN A 131 3.25 1.57 -0.71
CA ASN A 131 1.86 1.78 -1.11
C ASN A 131 1.69 1.57 -2.62
N LEU A 132 0.79 0.67 -3.01
CA LEU A 132 0.54 0.31 -4.40
C LEU A 132 -0.93 0.43 -4.75
N ASN A 133 -1.22 1.17 -5.82
CA ASN A 133 -2.54 1.35 -6.38
C ASN A 133 -2.45 1.52 -7.91
N PRO A 134 -2.72 0.47 -8.72
CA PRO A 134 -3.03 -0.90 -8.33
C PRO A 134 -1.79 -1.76 -8.06
N VAL A 135 -2.00 -2.92 -7.42
CA VAL A 135 -1.04 -4.03 -7.37
C VAL A 135 -0.81 -4.65 -8.76
N PHE A 136 0.38 -5.21 -8.98
CA PHE A 136 0.82 -5.84 -10.24
C PHE A 136 1.71 -7.06 -9.96
N CYS A 137 1.84 -8.03 -10.88
CA CYS A 137 2.46 -9.34 -10.57
C CYS A 137 3.95 -9.30 -10.16
N GLY A 138 4.65 -8.16 -10.29
CA GLY A 138 6.04 -8.01 -9.85
C GLY A 138 6.21 -7.42 -8.44
N TRP A 139 5.15 -6.93 -7.81
CA TRP A 139 5.25 -6.18 -6.56
C TRP A 139 5.93 -6.93 -5.40
N PRO A 140 5.81 -8.27 -5.25
CA PRO A 140 6.46 -8.97 -4.13
C PRO A 140 7.99 -8.82 -4.12
N ARG A 141 8.62 -8.60 -5.29
CA ARG A 141 10.07 -8.32 -5.39
C ARG A 141 10.47 -7.00 -4.72
N LEU A 142 9.58 -6.00 -4.70
CA LEU A 142 9.78 -4.74 -3.98
C LEU A 142 9.83 -4.97 -2.46
N VAL A 143 9.03 -5.92 -1.97
CA VAL A 143 9.01 -6.29 -0.56
C VAL A 143 10.19 -7.16 -0.17
N ALA A 144 10.63 -8.08 -1.04
CA ALA A 144 11.67 -9.05 -0.74
C ALA A 144 12.97 -8.43 -0.19
N GLN A 145 13.33 -7.22 -0.62
CA GLN A 145 14.54 -6.54 -0.17
C GLN A 145 14.39 -5.79 1.17
N SER A 146 13.19 -5.68 1.73
CA SER A 146 12.90 -4.81 2.89
C SER A 146 12.85 -5.56 4.22
N THR A 147 13.73 -6.56 4.39
CA THR A 147 13.71 -7.43 5.57
C THR A 147 14.03 -6.65 6.84
N GLY A 148 13.13 -6.70 7.81
CA GLY A 148 13.31 -6.04 9.12
C GLY A 148 12.95 -4.55 9.13
N THR A 149 12.82 -3.91 7.97
CA THR A 149 12.55 -2.48 7.83
C THR A 149 11.09 -2.19 7.50
N LEU A 150 10.41 -3.04 6.72
CA LEU A 150 9.05 -2.79 6.23
C LEU A 150 8.03 -2.75 7.37
N ARG A 151 7.51 -1.56 7.69
CA ARG A 151 6.53 -1.34 8.77
C ARG A 151 5.10 -1.22 8.25
N GLU A 152 4.94 -0.66 7.06
CA GLU A 152 3.64 -0.38 6.47
C GLU A 152 3.55 -0.90 5.05
N LEU A 153 2.50 -1.67 4.78
CA LEU A 153 2.19 -2.23 3.48
C LEU A 153 0.75 -1.89 3.13
N VAL A 154 0.57 -1.17 2.03
CA VAL A 154 -0.73 -0.72 1.53
C VAL A 154 -0.90 -1.25 0.11
N LEU A 155 -1.90 -2.10 -0.09
CA LEU A 155 -2.16 -2.78 -1.35
C LEU A 155 -3.59 -2.49 -1.80
N HIS A 156 -3.71 -1.86 -2.96
CA HIS A 156 -4.97 -1.61 -3.63
C HIS A 156 -4.97 -2.38 -4.94
N GLY A 157 -6.03 -3.09 -5.25
CA GLY A 157 -6.12 -3.81 -6.53
C GLY A 157 -7.46 -3.61 -7.20
N ALA A 158 -7.43 -3.59 -8.52
CA ALA A 158 -8.62 -3.90 -9.30
C ALA A 158 -8.85 -5.40 -9.20
N ARG A 159 -10.01 -5.82 -8.67
CA ARG A 159 -10.54 -7.19 -8.57
C ARG A 159 -9.47 -8.30 -8.54
N ALA A 160 -9.20 -8.85 -7.36
CA ALA A 160 -8.55 -10.14 -7.10
C ALA A 160 -8.12 -10.94 -8.35
N THR A 161 -7.09 -10.48 -9.07
CA THR A 161 -6.15 -11.42 -9.63
C THR A 161 -5.53 -12.03 -8.39
N ALA A 162 -5.92 -13.27 -8.11
CA ALA A 162 -5.26 -14.06 -7.08
C ALA A 162 -3.76 -13.86 -7.32
N LEU A 163 -3.08 -13.29 -6.33
CA LEU A 163 -1.64 -13.33 -6.31
C LEU A 163 -1.35 -14.81 -6.19
N GLU A 164 -1.14 -15.49 -7.31
CA GLU A 164 -0.86 -16.92 -7.32
C GLU A 164 0.41 -17.11 -6.48
N ASP A 165 0.17 -17.55 -5.24
CA ASP A 165 1.13 -17.73 -4.18
C ASP A 165 2.36 -18.44 -4.73
N GLY A 166 3.49 -17.74 -4.72
CA GLY A 166 4.81 -18.34 -4.89
C GLY A 166 5.25 -18.69 -6.32
N ALA A 167 4.37 -18.65 -7.34
CA ALA A 167 4.80 -18.96 -8.71
C ALA A 167 5.67 -17.84 -9.34
N PHE A 168 5.56 -16.62 -8.84
CA PHE A 168 6.28 -15.46 -9.38
C PHE A 168 7.69 -15.29 -8.81
N LEU A 169 7.91 -15.68 -7.55
CA LEU A 169 9.18 -15.46 -6.87
C LEU A 169 10.08 -16.68 -7.00
N THR A 170 11.37 -16.44 -7.21
CA THR A 170 12.38 -17.49 -7.00
C THR A 170 12.36 -17.95 -5.54
N THR A 171 12.94 -19.12 -5.25
CA THR A 171 13.02 -19.68 -3.89
C THR A 171 13.63 -18.69 -2.89
N ASP A 172 14.67 -17.97 -3.28
CA ASP A 172 15.36 -17.04 -2.39
C ASP A 172 14.60 -15.73 -2.22
N GLU A 173 13.98 -15.21 -3.29
CA GLU A 173 13.06 -14.06 -3.17
C GLU A 173 11.85 -14.39 -2.31
N SER A 174 11.32 -15.62 -2.38
CA SER A 174 10.20 -16.07 -1.57
C SER A 174 10.55 -16.11 -0.07
N LYS A 175 11.76 -16.57 0.27
CA LYS A 175 12.28 -16.52 1.65
C LYS A 175 12.43 -15.08 2.13
N ALA A 176 13.00 -14.20 1.30
CA ALA A 176 13.25 -12.81 1.63
C ALA A 176 11.94 -12.00 1.75
N TYR A 177 10.97 -12.25 0.87
CA TYR A 177 9.60 -11.76 0.95
C TYR A 177 8.94 -12.14 2.28
N SER A 178 8.97 -13.44 2.60
CA SER A 178 8.42 -13.96 3.86
C SER A 178 9.14 -13.38 5.08
N ALA A 179 10.45 -13.13 5.01
CA ALA A 179 11.20 -12.48 6.07
C ALA A 179 10.79 -11.01 6.25
N SER A 180 10.55 -10.31 5.14
CA SER A 180 10.14 -8.90 5.13
C SER A 180 8.75 -8.68 5.71
N LEU A 181 7.77 -9.54 5.35
CA LEU A 181 6.40 -9.46 5.90
C LEU A 181 6.36 -9.56 7.44
N ARG A 182 7.31 -10.29 8.06
CA ARG A 182 7.37 -10.42 9.53
C ARG A 182 7.57 -9.10 10.26
N SER A 183 8.11 -8.08 9.58
CA SER A 183 8.37 -6.76 10.16
C SER A 183 7.20 -5.78 10.06
N VAL A 184 6.18 -6.13 9.27
CA VAL A 184 4.98 -5.30 9.00
C VAL A 184 4.13 -5.18 10.26
N ARG A 185 3.75 -3.94 10.57
CA ARG A 185 2.89 -3.57 11.72
C ARG A 185 1.56 -2.98 11.27
N HIS A 186 1.52 -2.40 10.08
CA HIS A 186 0.34 -1.79 9.48
C HIS A 186 0.12 -2.39 8.10
N LEU A 187 -1.02 -3.06 7.91
CA LEU A 187 -1.41 -3.66 6.65
C LEU A 187 -2.75 -3.09 6.22
N ARG A 188 -2.80 -2.50 5.03
CA ARG A 188 -4.04 -2.06 4.39
C ARG A 188 -4.25 -2.84 3.11
N LEU A 189 -5.39 -3.51 3.01
CA LEU A 189 -5.83 -4.28 1.84
C LEU A 189 -7.12 -3.67 1.31
N SER A 190 -7.08 -3.14 0.09
CA SER A 190 -8.22 -2.55 -0.58
C SER A 190 -8.58 -3.38 -1.80
N ASN A 191 -9.70 -4.10 -1.76
CA ASN A 191 -10.15 -5.06 -2.78
C ASN A 191 -9.14 -6.19 -3.14
N VAL A 192 -8.10 -6.41 -2.33
CA VAL A 192 -7.08 -7.47 -2.48
C VAL A 192 -6.98 -8.23 -1.16
N PHE A 193 -8.00 -9.04 -0.90
CA PHE A 193 -8.11 -9.77 0.38
C PHE A 193 -7.42 -11.12 0.29
N ASP A 194 -6.12 -11.12 0.59
CA ASP A 194 -5.30 -12.32 0.59
C ASP A 194 -4.91 -12.75 2.03
N PRO A 195 -5.46 -13.88 2.53
CA PRO A 195 -5.12 -14.37 3.86
C PRO A 195 -3.65 -14.84 3.97
N ALA A 196 -2.98 -15.20 2.87
CA ALA A 196 -1.57 -15.56 2.92
C ALA A 196 -0.69 -14.38 3.34
N ILE A 197 -0.98 -13.17 2.84
CA ILE A 197 -0.29 -11.93 3.22
C ILE A 197 -0.49 -11.64 4.70
N VAL A 198 -1.74 -11.73 5.20
CA VAL A 198 -2.06 -11.48 6.61
C VAL A 198 -1.33 -12.47 7.52
N ARG A 199 -1.34 -13.76 7.16
CA ARG A 199 -0.61 -14.81 7.89
C ARG A 199 0.90 -14.57 7.89
N GLY A 200 1.43 -14.03 6.80
CA GLY A 200 2.84 -13.63 6.68
C GLY A 200 3.26 -12.47 7.60
N CYS A 201 2.30 -11.77 8.22
CA CYS A 201 2.52 -10.62 9.11
C CYS A 201 2.26 -10.94 10.60
N PRO A 202 3.07 -11.77 11.28
CA PRO A 202 2.86 -12.12 12.69
C PRO A 202 3.05 -10.94 13.66
N SER A 203 3.67 -9.83 13.25
CA SER A 203 3.86 -8.63 14.08
C SER A 203 2.77 -7.57 13.90
N LEU A 204 1.70 -7.90 13.18
CA LEU A 204 0.68 -6.96 12.75
C LEU A 204 -0.04 -6.34 13.96
N ARG A 205 -0.13 -5.01 13.97
CA ARG A 205 -0.83 -4.21 15.00
C ARG A 205 -2.09 -3.57 14.47
N THR A 206 -2.08 -3.18 13.20
CA THR A 206 -3.22 -2.53 12.54
C THR A 206 -3.53 -3.25 11.24
N LEU A 207 -4.78 -3.69 11.09
CA LEU A 207 -5.30 -4.28 9.87
C LEU A 207 -6.44 -3.41 9.34
N ASP A 208 -6.32 -2.99 8.09
CA ASP A 208 -7.28 -2.13 7.41
C ASP A 208 -7.79 -2.85 6.16
N LEU A 209 -9.08 -3.15 6.12
CA LEU A 209 -9.73 -3.94 5.07
C LEU A 209 -10.80 -3.09 4.38
N ASN A 210 -10.52 -2.61 3.17
CA ASN A 210 -11.39 -1.69 2.44
C ASN A 210 -12.04 -2.35 1.22
N CYS A 211 -13.37 -2.40 1.21
CA CYS A 211 -14.21 -2.82 0.09
C CYS A 211 -14.57 -1.60 -0.78
N VAL A 212 -13.65 -1.16 -1.64
CA VAL A 212 -13.75 0.10 -2.39
C VAL A 212 -14.69 0.00 -3.61
N GLU A 213 -14.90 -1.20 -4.17
CA GLU A 213 -15.80 -1.41 -5.31
C GLU A 213 -17.00 -2.30 -4.92
N PRO A 214 -18.22 -2.01 -5.40
CA PRO A 214 -19.36 -2.90 -5.23
C PRO A 214 -19.12 -4.20 -6.01
N PRO A 215 -19.36 -5.38 -5.42
CA PRO A 215 -19.23 -6.64 -6.13
C PRO A 215 -20.24 -6.75 -7.27
N MET A 216 -19.75 -6.85 -8.51
CA MET A 216 -20.58 -7.24 -9.65
C MET A 216 -21.00 -8.72 -9.58
N ARG A 217 -20.21 -9.59 -8.90
CA ARG A 217 -20.54 -11.01 -8.61
C ARG A 217 -19.78 -11.51 -7.36
N GLY A 218 -20.48 -11.86 -6.28
CA GLY A 218 -19.92 -12.47 -5.07
C GLY A 218 -19.54 -11.47 -3.96
N SER A 219 -19.78 -11.79 -2.68
CA SER A 219 -19.54 -10.84 -1.59
C SER A 219 -18.04 -10.65 -1.29
N ASN A 220 -17.46 -9.47 -1.56
CA ASN A 220 -16.10 -9.07 -1.12
C ASN A 220 -15.85 -9.31 0.38
N LEU A 221 -16.92 -9.41 1.17
CA LEU A 221 -16.89 -9.77 2.58
C LEU A 221 -16.27 -11.14 2.85
N SER A 222 -16.36 -12.12 1.94
CA SER A 222 -15.72 -13.43 2.17
C SER A 222 -14.20 -13.30 2.28
N GLY A 223 -13.58 -12.42 1.49
CA GLY A 223 -12.16 -12.11 1.59
C GLY A 223 -11.79 -11.40 2.89
N VAL A 224 -12.62 -10.46 3.33
CA VAL A 224 -12.46 -9.80 4.64
C VAL A 224 -12.50 -10.84 5.76
N ILE A 225 -13.45 -11.78 5.70
CA ILE A 225 -13.60 -12.87 6.68
C ILE A 225 -12.36 -13.74 6.71
N THR A 226 -11.90 -14.24 5.57
CA THR A 226 -10.73 -15.14 5.52
C THR A 226 -9.47 -14.46 6.02
N CYS A 227 -9.29 -13.15 5.76
CA CYS A 227 -8.20 -12.35 6.31
C CYS A 227 -8.27 -12.22 7.84
N LEU A 228 -9.47 -12.00 8.39
CA LEU A 228 -9.68 -11.93 9.84
C LEU A 228 -9.43 -13.28 10.52
N ASP A 229 -9.83 -14.38 9.89
CA ASP A 229 -9.67 -15.74 10.43
C ASP A 229 -8.20 -16.13 10.65
N VAL A 230 -7.28 -15.54 9.87
CA VAL A 230 -5.83 -15.79 9.98
C VAL A 230 -5.07 -14.69 10.71
N ALA A 231 -5.75 -13.61 11.12
CA ALA A 231 -5.12 -12.49 11.79
C ALA A 231 -4.54 -12.92 13.14
N SER A 232 -3.32 -12.45 13.44
CA SER A 232 -2.57 -12.87 14.61
C SER A 232 -2.91 -12.07 15.87
N ARG A 233 -2.56 -12.61 17.05
CA ARG A 233 -2.86 -12.03 18.37
C ARG A 233 -2.30 -10.63 18.69
N PRO A 234 -1.21 -10.10 18.08
CA PRO A 234 -0.78 -8.74 18.37
C PRO A 234 -1.66 -7.66 17.76
N LEU A 235 -2.69 -8.03 16.98
CA LEU A 235 -3.61 -7.09 16.36
C LEU A 235 -4.34 -6.27 17.44
N GLN A 236 -4.21 -4.95 17.33
CA GLN A 236 -4.81 -3.98 18.25
C GLN A 236 -5.88 -3.14 17.57
N ASN A 237 -5.69 -2.82 16.28
CA ASN A 237 -6.57 -1.90 15.58
C ASN A 237 -7.11 -2.59 14.32
N LEU A 238 -8.43 -2.63 14.20
CA LEU A 238 -9.13 -3.12 13.01
C LEU A 238 -9.90 -1.97 12.37
N VAL A 239 -9.65 -1.73 11.09
CA VAL A 239 -10.39 -0.78 10.27
C VAL A 239 -11.10 -1.56 9.18
N ILE A 240 -12.40 -1.34 9.03
CA ILE A 240 -13.22 -1.95 7.97
C ILE A 240 -13.84 -0.82 7.16
N GLY A 241 -13.38 -0.65 5.94
CA GLY A 241 -13.98 0.24 4.97
C GLY A 241 -15.06 -0.48 4.18
N LEU A 242 -16.31 -0.02 4.26
CA LEU A 242 -17.42 -0.60 3.48
C LEU A 242 -18.02 0.44 2.52
N HIS A 243 -18.62 -0.04 1.44
CA HIS A 243 -19.42 0.80 0.56
C HIS A 243 -20.82 1.01 1.21
N PRO A 244 -21.24 2.25 1.51
CA PRO A 244 -22.46 2.52 2.27
C PRO A 244 -23.75 2.19 1.53
N LEU A 245 -23.71 1.94 0.23
CA LEU A 245 -24.84 1.40 -0.55
C LEU A 245 -25.08 -0.11 -0.36
N GLN A 246 -24.31 -0.80 0.50
CA GLN A 246 -24.54 -2.20 0.89
C GLN A 246 -24.75 -2.37 2.42
N PRO A 247 -25.47 -1.47 3.11
CA PRO A 247 -25.32 -1.31 4.56
C PRO A 247 -25.87 -2.50 5.35
N ASP A 248 -27.07 -2.99 5.05
CA ASP A 248 -27.77 -3.92 5.96
C ASP A 248 -27.20 -5.35 5.95
N PHE A 249 -26.85 -5.89 4.78
CA PHE A 249 -26.31 -7.25 4.69
C PHE A 249 -24.82 -7.32 5.06
N ALA A 250 -24.07 -6.24 4.85
CA ALA A 250 -22.64 -6.21 5.15
C ALA A 250 -22.37 -6.00 6.64
N LEU A 251 -23.11 -5.09 7.28
CA LEU A 251 -22.91 -4.78 8.70
C LEU A 251 -23.36 -5.93 9.60
N VAL A 252 -24.53 -6.53 9.36
CA VAL A 252 -24.99 -7.71 10.11
C VAL A 252 -23.95 -8.84 10.06
N LYS A 253 -23.39 -9.13 8.88
CA LYS A 253 -22.32 -10.12 8.75
C LYS A 253 -21.05 -9.72 9.51
N VAL A 254 -20.60 -8.47 9.41
CA VAL A 254 -19.45 -7.96 10.18
C VAL A 254 -19.66 -8.09 11.69
N PHE A 255 -20.90 -7.95 12.15
CA PHE A 255 -21.23 -8.05 13.58
C PHE A 255 -21.39 -9.49 14.07
N ASP A 256 -21.81 -10.43 13.23
CA ASP A 256 -21.72 -11.85 13.55
C ASP A 256 -20.25 -12.30 13.60
N LEU A 257 -19.37 -11.68 12.81
CA LEU A 257 -17.97 -12.10 12.65
C LEU A 257 -17.09 -11.84 13.87
N LEU A 258 -17.22 -10.69 14.54
CA LEU A 258 -16.35 -10.35 15.67
C LEU A 258 -16.57 -11.24 16.90
N PRO A 259 -17.80 -11.52 17.35
CA PRO A 259 -18.07 -12.44 18.45
C PRO A 259 -17.72 -13.90 18.14
N LEU A 260 -17.85 -14.33 16.87
CA LEU A 260 -17.51 -15.70 16.45
C LEU A 260 -16.00 -15.96 16.35
N ARG A 261 -15.16 -14.93 16.52
CA ARG A 261 -13.70 -14.99 16.30
C ARG A 261 -12.88 -14.52 17.49
N LEU A 262 -13.31 -14.88 18.71
CA LEU A 262 -12.74 -14.57 20.02
C LEU A 262 -11.19 -14.57 20.10
N ILE A 263 -10.50 -15.44 19.33
CA ILE A 263 -9.03 -15.53 19.32
C ILE A 263 -8.37 -14.33 18.61
N ALA A 264 -8.95 -13.85 17.50
CA ALA A 264 -8.43 -12.71 16.73
C ALA A 264 -8.74 -11.37 17.43
N VAL A 265 -9.86 -11.31 18.18
CA VAL A 265 -10.30 -10.12 18.94
C VAL A 265 -9.70 -10.02 20.34
N ALA A 266 -9.04 -11.06 20.87
CA ALA A 266 -8.50 -11.06 22.23
C ALA A 266 -7.47 -9.95 22.52
N GLY A 267 -6.76 -9.46 21.48
CA GLY A 267 -5.80 -8.36 21.59
C GLY A 267 -6.34 -7.00 21.14
N LEU A 268 -7.58 -6.94 20.65
CA LEU A 268 -8.12 -5.79 19.97
C LEU A 268 -8.42 -4.66 20.95
N ARG A 269 -8.07 -3.43 20.57
CA ARG A 269 -8.26 -2.20 21.34
C ARG A 269 -9.17 -1.22 20.63
N SER A 270 -9.19 -1.23 19.30
CA SER A 270 -10.08 -0.37 18.52
C SER A 270 -10.65 -1.07 17.29
N VAL A 271 -11.92 -0.81 17.03
CA VAL A 271 -12.61 -1.12 15.77
C VAL A 271 -13.08 0.20 15.16
N THR A 272 -12.76 0.42 13.89
CA THR A 272 -13.28 1.54 13.10
C THR A 272 -14.03 0.98 11.91
N ILE A 273 -15.27 1.43 11.71
CA ILE A 273 -16.04 1.17 10.50
C ILE A 273 -16.25 2.52 9.81
N GLN A 274 -15.81 2.61 8.57
CA GLN A 274 -15.81 3.86 7.82
C GLN A 274 -16.22 3.66 6.36
N PRO A 275 -16.77 4.69 5.69
CA PRO A 275 -16.99 4.62 4.26
C PRO A 275 -15.66 4.36 3.55
N CYS A 276 -15.66 3.46 2.58
CA CYS A 276 -14.43 3.10 1.85
C CYS A 276 -13.88 4.24 0.96
N ARG A 277 -14.61 5.35 0.82
CA ARG A 277 -14.18 6.59 0.15
C ARG A 277 -14.70 7.80 0.92
N GLU A 278 -13.88 8.84 1.01
CA GLU A 278 -14.19 10.06 1.79
C GLU A 278 -15.44 10.83 1.31
N ARG A 279 -15.83 10.69 0.04
CA ARG A 279 -17.00 11.38 -0.54
C ARG A 279 -18.31 10.60 -0.42
N LEU A 280 -18.31 9.46 0.28
CA LEU A 280 -19.50 8.65 0.46
C LEU A 280 -20.28 9.08 1.71
N PRO A 281 -21.62 8.92 1.73
CA PRO A 281 -22.43 9.25 2.89
C PRO A 281 -22.00 8.45 4.11
N ARG A 282 -22.23 9.02 5.30
CA ARG A 282 -21.99 8.35 6.58
C ARG A 282 -22.90 7.14 6.70
N PHE A 283 -22.46 6.06 7.36
CA PHE A 283 -23.35 4.92 7.56
C PHE A 283 -24.61 5.33 8.30
N GLN A 284 -24.50 6.23 9.28
CA GLN A 284 -25.63 6.71 10.07
C GLN A 284 -26.78 7.29 9.23
N ASP A 285 -26.47 7.84 8.05
CA ASP A 285 -27.44 8.48 7.17
C ASP A 285 -28.19 7.47 6.28
N VAL A 286 -27.68 6.23 6.17
CA VAL A 286 -28.18 5.20 5.24
C VAL A 286 -28.57 3.89 5.94
N LEU A 287 -28.47 3.81 7.28
CA LEU A 287 -28.85 2.60 8.04
C LEU A 287 -30.37 2.44 8.18
N GLU A 288 -30.89 1.32 7.69
CA GLU A 288 -32.26 0.88 7.98
C GLU A 288 -32.36 0.24 9.38
N ASP A 289 -33.55 -0.21 9.79
CA ASP A 289 -33.79 -0.83 11.10
C ASP A 289 -32.96 -2.10 11.33
N GLY A 290 -32.59 -2.80 10.26
CA GLY A 290 -31.64 -3.92 10.31
C GLY A 290 -30.26 -3.43 10.74
N GLY A 291 -29.69 -2.48 9.99
CA GLY A 291 -28.41 -1.84 10.29
C GLY A 291 -28.34 -1.16 11.66
N ARG A 292 -29.43 -0.55 12.14
CA ARG A 292 -29.50 0.04 13.49
C ARG A 292 -29.33 -1.01 14.60
N ARG A 293 -30.11 -2.09 14.55
CA ARG A 293 -30.00 -3.20 15.52
C ARG A 293 -28.61 -3.83 15.50
N ALA A 294 -28.10 -4.02 14.30
CA ALA A 294 -26.79 -4.57 14.02
C ALA A 294 -25.69 -3.70 14.70
N ARG A 295 -25.77 -2.37 14.57
CA ARG A 295 -24.90 -1.41 15.26
C ARG A 295 -24.96 -1.56 16.78
N ASP A 296 -26.16 -1.67 17.35
CA ASP A 296 -26.34 -1.76 18.81
C ASP A 296 -25.68 -3.02 19.37
N VAL A 297 -25.77 -4.14 18.64
CA VAL A 297 -25.07 -5.39 18.97
C VAL A 297 -23.55 -5.18 19.02
N LEU A 298 -22.97 -4.54 17.99
CA LEU A 298 -21.53 -4.27 17.97
C LEU A 298 -21.11 -3.32 19.11
N GLN A 299 -21.89 -2.27 19.37
CA GLN A 299 -21.62 -1.34 20.45
C GLN A 299 -21.60 -2.04 21.81
N ASN A 300 -22.55 -2.95 22.06
CA ASN A 300 -22.60 -3.72 23.29
C ASN A 300 -21.41 -4.68 23.39
N PHE A 301 -21.08 -5.43 22.34
CA PHE A 301 -19.90 -6.28 22.29
C PHE A 301 -18.61 -5.50 22.56
N CYS A 302 -18.39 -4.39 21.87
CA CYS A 302 -17.21 -3.55 22.07
C CYS A 302 -17.13 -3.01 23.50
N ARG A 303 -18.26 -2.61 24.10
CA ARG A 303 -18.33 -2.15 25.49
C ARG A 303 -17.94 -3.27 26.47
N GLU A 304 -18.50 -4.47 26.29
CA GLU A 304 -18.20 -5.65 27.11
C GLU A 304 -16.71 -6.01 27.08
N HIS A 305 -16.10 -5.89 25.90
CA HIS A 305 -14.69 -6.24 25.68
C HIS A 305 -13.71 -5.05 25.82
N ARG A 306 -14.18 -3.87 26.23
CA ARG A 306 -13.38 -2.62 26.35
C ARG A 306 -12.65 -2.22 25.07
N ILE A 307 -13.29 -2.47 23.93
CA ILE A 307 -12.82 -2.09 22.60
C ILE A 307 -13.41 -0.72 22.26
N SER A 308 -12.58 0.23 21.85
CA SER A 308 -13.04 1.51 21.33
C SER A 308 -13.71 1.31 19.96
N LEU A 309 -14.95 1.76 19.80
CA LEU A 309 -15.67 1.67 18.53
C LEU A 309 -15.87 3.07 17.92
N SER A 310 -15.41 3.23 16.68
CA SER A 310 -15.66 4.42 15.85
C SER A 310 -16.50 4.03 14.62
N LEU A 311 -17.64 4.70 14.43
CA LEU A 311 -18.54 4.50 13.29
C LEU A 311 -18.70 5.82 12.54
N HIS A 312 -18.23 5.88 11.30
CA HIS A 312 -18.22 7.09 10.47
C HIS A 312 -19.35 7.14 9.45
#